data_AF-A0A1J1ICB1-F1
#
_entry.id   AF-A0A1J1ICB1-F1
#
_cell.length_a   1.000
_cell.length_b   1.000
_cell.length_c   1.000
_cell.angle_alpha   90.00
_cell.angle_beta   90.00
_cell.angle_gamma   90.00
#
_symmetry.space_group_name_H-M   'P 1'
#
loop_
_entity.id
_entity.type
_entity.pdbx_description
1 polymer ?
#
loop_
_entity_poly.entity_id
_entity_poly.type
_entity_poly.pdbx_seq_one_letter_code
_entity_poly.pdbx_strand_id
1 'polypeptide(L)'
;MRSIFLIVCLSLITVQVFALSAHKKRAFLEAVMKECKLEENGSDADYESIMAEKLSETGPGKCMMACGYEVVGLFDQGAFNRGAFLHIARIIVDNDETKLKEAPGIADECGKITGERCQQAYDFSKCLHDYLSMKILKYVALLLMICGVTFVKSDDREEKKKMAKEMMFAMSEDCREQEGATEADLDVLLENKNPTTKSGRCLVACLQEQFGVVDNLKFVPEAFVSVSAMAIKEDEEKMKLVKEVAQECKDVTDVDRCELAMKISDCLRNALKKRNVEF
;
A
#
# COMPACT_ATOMS: atom_id res chain seq x y z
N MET A 1 9.66 -14.98 -38.22
CA MET A 1 8.67 -15.87 -37.56
C MET A 1 8.99 -16.19 -36.10
N ARG A 2 10.24 -16.56 -35.74
CA ARG A 2 10.63 -16.81 -34.33
C ARG A 2 10.41 -15.63 -33.36
N SER A 3 10.66 -14.38 -33.79
CA SER A 3 10.48 -13.20 -32.94
C SER A 3 9.02 -12.81 -32.69
N ILE A 4 8.09 -13.16 -33.60
CA ILE A 4 6.65 -12.89 -33.42
C ILE A 4 6.06 -13.86 -32.39
N PHE A 5 6.51 -15.12 -32.40
CA PHE A 5 6.07 -16.14 -31.46
C PHE A 5 6.48 -15.84 -30.01
N LEU A 6 7.68 -15.25 -29.81
CA LEU A 6 8.17 -14.83 -28.49
C LEU A 6 7.38 -13.64 -27.91
N ILE A 7 6.99 -12.68 -28.74
CA ILE A 7 6.19 -11.51 -28.31
C ILE A 7 4.76 -11.93 -27.93
N VAL A 8 4.15 -12.84 -28.71
CA VAL A 8 2.82 -13.40 -28.41
C VAL A 8 2.83 -14.25 -27.13
N CYS A 9 3.90 -15.00 -26.86
CA CYS A 9 4.02 -15.76 -25.61
C CYS A 9 4.24 -14.84 -24.40
N LEU A 10 5.06 -13.79 -24.53
CA LEU A 10 5.28 -12.81 -23.44
C LEU A 10 4.01 -12.02 -23.11
N SER A 11 3.21 -11.63 -24.11
CA SER A 11 1.92 -10.96 -23.88
C SER A 11 0.86 -11.89 -23.29
N LEU A 12 0.85 -13.17 -23.64
CA LEU A 12 -0.03 -14.17 -23.02
C LEU A 12 0.37 -14.44 -21.56
N ILE A 13 1.67 -14.47 -21.25
CA ILE A 13 2.18 -14.64 -19.88
C ILE A 13 1.84 -13.43 -19.02
N THR A 14 1.98 -12.19 -19.52
CA THR A 14 1.57 -11.01 -18.75
C THR A 14 0.06 -10.99 -18.51
N VAL A 15 -0.77 -11.31 -19.51
CA VAL A 15 -2.23 -11.43 -19.36
C VAL A 15 -2.61 -12.50 -18.33
N GLN A 16 -1.91 -13.64 -18.30
CA GLN A 16 -2.15 -14.70 -17.30
C GLN A 16 -1.71 -14.32 -15.88
N VAL A 17 -0.61 -13.59 -15.72
CA VAL A 17 -0.14 -13.10 -14.41
C VAL A 17 -1.06 -12.00 -13.86
N PHE A 18 -1.53 -11.09 -14.70
CA PHE A 18 -2.56 -10.11 -14.32
C PHE A 18 -3.89 -10.79 -13.95
N ALA A 19 -4.26 -11.88 -14.64
CA ALA A 19 -5.47 -12.66 -14.32
C ALA A 19 -5.39 -13.39 -12.97
N LEU A 20 -4.20 -13.86 -12.56
CA LEU A 20 -3.97 -14.53 -11.27
C LEU A 20 -4.04 -13.56 -10.07
N SER A 21 -3.53 -12.33 -10.21
CA SER A 21 -3.69 -11.24 -9.20
C SER A 21 -5.16 -10.80 -9.06
N ALA A 22 -5.87 -10.70 -10.19
CA ALA A 22 -7.30 -10.34 -10.20
C ALA A 22 -8.19 -11.40 -9.52
N HIS A 23 -7.82 -12.68 -9.57
CA HIS A 23 -8.64 -13.78 -9.06
C HIS A 23 -8.78 -13.78 -7.52
N LYS A 24 -7.71 -13.49 -6.77
CA LYS A 24 -7.75 -13.47 -5.29
C LYS A 24 -8.52 -12.25 -4.75
N LYS A 25 -8.35 -11.08 -5.36
CA LYS A 25 -9.10 -9.85 -5.01
C LYS A 25 -10.60 -10.02 -5.23
N ARG A 26 -10.96 -10.70 -6.32
CA ARG A 26 -12.35 -11.00 -6.66
C ARG A 26 -13.03 -11.91 -5.63
N ALA A 27 -12.35 -12.93 -5.13
CA ALA A 27 -12.92 -13.84 -4.13
C ALA A 27 -13.23 -13.14 -2.78
N PHE A 28 -12.34 -12.25 -2.32
CA PHE A 28 -12.58 -11.45 -1.12
C PHE A 28 -13.76 -10.49 -1.32
N LEU A 29 -13.77 -9.76 -2.44
CA LEU A 29 -14.88 -8.84 -2.77
C LEU A 29 -16.21 -9.59 -2.89
N GLU A 30 -16.24 -10.77 -3.50
CA GLU A 30 -17.44 -11.61 -3.59
C GLU A 30 -17.96 -12.03 -2.21
N ALA A 31 -17.09 -12.36 -1.27
CA ALA A 31 -17.49 -12.74 0.09
C ALA A 31 -18.15 -11.55 0.81
N VAL A 32 -17.49 -10.39 0.80
CA VAL A 32 -18.02 -9.15 1.41
C VAL A 32 -19.35 -8.75 0.79
N MET A 33 -19.43 -8.71 -0.54
CA MET A 33 -20.65 -8.26 -1.22
C MET A 33 -21.82 -9.24 -1.08
N LYS A 34 -21.57 -10.54 -0.88
CA LYS A 34 -22.63 -11.52 -0.57
C LYS A 34 -23.23 -11.30 0.81
N GLU A 35 -22.40 -11.00 1.79
CA GLU A 35 -22.85 -10.66 3.15
C GLU A 35 -23.66 -9.36 3.13
N CYS A 36 -23.09 -8.29 2.55
CA CYS A 36 -23.77 -7.00 2.44
C CYS A 36 -25.07 -7.06 1.64
N LYS A 37 -25.16 -7.95 0.64
CA LYS A 37 -26.43 -8.18 -0.07
C LYS A 37 -27.52 -8.67 0.87
N LEU A 38 -27.20 -9.60 1.78
CA LEU A 38 -28.17 -10.13 2.74
C LEU A 38 -28.55 -9.08 3.78
N GLU A 39 -27.57 -8.36 4.33
CA GLU A 39 -27.80 -7.36 5.36
C GLU A 39 -28.65 -6.19 4.86
N GLU A 40 -28.37 -5.72 3.65
CA GLU A 40 -29.02 -4.53 3.07
C GLU A 40 -30.21 -4.87 2.18
N ASN A 41 -30.63 -6.15 2.17
CA ASN A 41 -31.73 -6.67 1.36
C ASN A 41 -31.59 -6.31 -0.14
N GLY A 42 -30.35 -6.42 -0.65
CA GLY A 42 -29.99 -6.14 -2.03
C GLY A 42 -30.45 -7.21 -3.02
N SER A 43 -30.79 -6.79 -4.23
CA SER A 43 -31.19 -7.73 -5.29
C SER A 43 -29.98 -8.40 -5.95
N ASP A 44 -30.21 -9.50 -6.69
CA ASP A 44 -29.17 -10.07 -7.55
C ASP A 44 -28.65 -9.06 -8.58
N ALA A 45 -29.52 -8.19 -9.11
CA ALA A 45 -29.13 -7.15 -10.06
C ALA A 45 -28.22 -6.08 -9.44
N ASP A 46 -28.45 -5.72 -8.18
CA ASP A 46 -27.57 -4.81 -7.43
C ASP A 46 -26.19 -5.45 -7.22
N TYR A 47 -26.16 -6.70 -6.76
CA TYR A 47 -24.94 -7.47 -6.56
C TYR A 47 -24.14 -7.59 -7.87
N GLU A 48 -24.79 -8.02 -8.95
CA GLU A 48 -24.14 -8.17 -10.26
C GLU A 48 -23.60 -6.85 -10.80
N SER A 49 -24.34 -5.75 -10.61
CA SER A 49 -23.88 -4.41 -11.02
C SER A 49 -22.62 -4.01 -10.27
N ILE A 50 -22.60 -4.16 -8.94
CA ILE A 50 -21.45 -3.82 -8.10
C ILE A 50 -20.24 -4.71 -8.42
N MET A 51 -20.46 -6.03 -8.60
CA MET A 51 -19.40 -6.96 -8.99
C MET A 51 -18.84 -6.70 -10.39
N ALA A 52 -19.60 -5.98 -11.24
CA ALA A 52 -19.17 -5.50 -12.55
C ALA A 52 -18.59 -4.07 -12.50
N GLU A 53 -18.28 -3.55 -11.30
CA GLU A 53 -17.75 -2.20 -11.07
C GLU A 53 -18.69 -1.08 -11.55
N LYS A 54 -20.00 -1.33 -11.53
CA LYS A 54 -21.04 -0.34 -11.86
C LYS A 54 -21.74 0.14 -10.60
N LEU A 55 -22.15 1.42 -10.62
CA LEU A 55 -22.95 1.99 -9.54
C LEU A 55 -24.38 1.46 -9.61
N SER A 56 -24.89 0.94 -8.50
CA SER A 56 -26.34 0.74 -8.32
C SER A 56 -26.97 2.01 -7.74
N GLU A 57 -28.06 2.46 -8.35
CA GLU A 57 -28.81 3.65 -7.92
C GLU A 57 -30.00 3.29 -7.01
N THR A 58 -30.27 1.99 -6.79
CA THR A 58 -31.35 1.54 -5.92
C THR A 58 -31.01 1.83 -4.45
N GLY A 59 -32.02 2.03 -3.59
CA GLY A 59 -31.79 2.20 -2.15
C GLY A 59 -30.93 1.07 -1.55
N PRO A 60 -31.33 -0.21 -1.71
CA PRO A 60 -30.55 -1.35 -1.25
C PRO A 60 -29.14 -1.42 -1.86
N GLY A 61 -28.98 -1.18 -3.16
CA GLY A 61 -27.67 -1.21 -3.82
C GLY A 61 -26.71 -0.13 -3.31
N LYS A 62 -27.21 1.07 -2.99
CA LYS A 62 -26.42 2.12 -2.33
C LYS A 62 -25.97 1.68 -0.93
N CYS A 63 -26.87 1.08 -0.17
CA CYS A 63 -26.54 0.59 1.16
C CYS A 63 -25.58 -0.59 1.13
N MET A 64 -25.66 -1.48 0.14
CA MET A 64 -24.67 -2.54 -0.07
C MET A 64 -23.24 -2.00 -0.25
N MET A 65 -23.08 -0.88 -0.98
CA MET A 65 -21.78 -0.21 -1.09
C MET A 65 -21.32 0.36 0.24
N ALA A 66 -22.22 0.97 1.02
CA ALA A 66 -21.91 1.47 2.35
C ALA A 66 -21.42 0.34 3.28
N CYS A 67 -22.16 -0.77 3.33
CA CYS A 67 -21.76 -1.97 4.06
C CYS A 67 -20.37 -2.46 3.61
N GLY A 68 -20.13 -2.57 2.30
CA GLY A 68 -18.84 -3.03 1.78
C GLY A 68 -17.69 -2.13 2.21
N TYR A 69 -17.90 -0.80 2.23
CA TYR A 69 -16.91 0.16 2.70
C TYR A 69 -16.68 0.13 4.21
N GLU A 70 -17.71 -0.13 5.00
CA GLU A 70 -17.60 -0.30 6.46
C GLU A 70 -16.83 -1.59 6.80
N VAL A 71 -17.13 -2.70 6.11
CA VAL A 71 -16.44 -3.99 6.31
C VAL A 71 -14.94 -3.87 6.04
N VAL A 72 -14.53 -3.10 5.02
CA VAL A 72 -13.11 -2.87 4.72
C VAL A 72 -12.51 -1.70 5.50
N GLY A 73 -13.26 -1.08 6.41
CA GLY A 73 -12.81 0.01 7.28
C GLY A 73 -12.58 1.34 6.55
N LEU A 74 -13.14 1.50 5.34
CA LEU A 74 -13.04 2.74 4.57
C LEU A 74 -13.96 3.83 5.13
N PHE A 75 -15.12 3.43 5.64
CA PHE A 75 -15.98 4.27 6.45
C PHE A 75 -16.07 3.72 7.87
N ASP A 76 -15.96 4.60 8.86
CA ASP A 76 -16.20 4.27 10.25
C ASP A 76 -17.20 5.29 10.81
N GLN A 77 -18.40 4.82 11.16
CA GLN A 77 -19.51 5.66 11.63
C GLN A 77 -19.82 6.86 10.70
N GLY A 78 -19.70 6.66 9.39
CA GLY A 78 -19.90 7.70 8.37
C GLY A 78 -18.71 8.65 8.17
N ALA A 79 -17.61 8.46 8.89
CA ALA A 79 -16.36 9.19 8.66
C ALA A 79 -15.46 8.44 7.68
N PHE A 80 -14.91 9.16 6.70
CA PHE A 80 -13.95 8.61 5.75
C PHE A 80 -12.59 8.35 6.41
N ASN A 81 -12.11 7.11 6.31
CA ASN A 81 -10.81 6.72 6.79
C ASN A 81 -9.76 6.82 5.66
N ARG A 82 -9.05 7.95 5.65
CA ARG A 82 -7.99 8.22 4.66
C ARG A 82 -6.87 7.19 4.70
N GLY A 83 -6.48 6.72 5.88
CA GLY A 83 -5.43 5.71 6.03
C GLY A 83 -5.82 4.38 5.41
N ALA A 84 -7.04 3.92 5.70
CA ALA A 84 -7.61 2.72 5.09
C ALA A 84 -7.73 2.86 3.57
N PHE A 85 -8.17 4.01 3.06
CA PHE A 85 -8.23 4.27 1.62
C PHE A 85 -6.87 4.09 0.94
N LEU A 86 -5.83 4.72 1.48
CA LEU A 86 -4.49 4.62 0.90
C LEU A 86 -3.93 3.19 0.97
N HIS A 87 -4.25 2.47 2.04
CA HIS A 87 -3.88 1.06 2.18
C HIS A 87 -4.60 0.18 1.13
N ILE A 88 -5.90 0.36 0.95
CA ILE A 88 -6.70 -0.35 -0.06
C ILE A 88 -6.22 0.00 -1.46
N ALA A 89 -5.97 1.28 -1.76
CA ALA A 89 -5.44 1.72 -3.05
C ALA A 89 -4.11 1.03 -3.38
N ARG A 90 -3.22 0.90 -2.39
CA ARG A 90 -1.94 0.18 -2.51
C ARG A 90 -2.13 -1.29 -2.88
N ILE A 91 -3.11 -1.97 -2.28
CA ILE A 91 -3.46 -3.36 -2.60
C ILE A 91 -4.05 -3.44 -4.01
N ILE A 92 -5.00 -2.57 -4.36
CA ILE A 92 -5.69 -2.57 -5.66
C ILE A 92 -4.69 -2.44 -6.80
N VAL A 93 -3.75 -1.51 -6.70
CA VAL A 93 -2.78 -1.26 -7.77
C VAL A 93 -1.52 -2.10 -7.67
N ASP A 94 -1.49 -3.15 -6.84
CA ASP A 94 -0.35 -4.08 -6.70
C ASP A 94 0.97 -3.37 -6.35
N ASN A 95 0.91 -2.37 -5.46
CA ASN A 95 2.04 -1.52 -5.11
C ASN A 95 2.70 -0.86 -6.34
N ASP A 96 1.94 -0.60 -7.41
CA ASP A 96 2.40 0.18 -8.56
C ASP A 96 2.45 1.66 -8.20
N GLU A 97 3.66 2.15 -7.92
CA GLU A 97 3.91 3.54 -7.51
C GLU A 97 3.39 4.56 -8.51
N THR A 98 3.35 4.24 -9.81
CA THR A 98 2.85 5.18 -10.83
C THR A 98 1.35 5.40 -10.71
N LYS A 99 0.63 4.36 -10.31
CA LYS A 99 -0.83 4.39 -10.09
C LYS A 99 -1.18 4.92 -8.69
N LEU A 100 -0.31 4.70 -7.71
CA LEU A 100 -0.48 5.16 -6.32
C LEU A 100 -0.38 6.68 -6.15
N LYS A 101 0.36 7.38 -7.01
CA LYS A 101 0.55 8.86 -6.94
C LYS A 101 -0.75 9.65 -6.89
N GLU A 102 -1.82 9.08 -7.41
CA GLU A 102 -3.11 9.76 -7.52
C GLU A 102 -4.01 9.52 -6.30
N ALA A 103 -3.75 8.46 -5.53
CA ALA A 103 -4.58 8.07 -4.41
C ALA A 103 -4.70 9.16 -3.32
N PRO A 104 -3.63 9.89 -2.91
CA PRO A 104 -3.78 10.99 -1.96
C PRO A 104 -4.75 12.07 -2.45
N GLY A 105 -4.64 12.48 -3.71
CA GLY A 105 -5.52 13.49 -4.29
C GLY A 105 -6.98 13.04 -4.34
N ILE A 106 -7.22 11.77 -4.69
CA ILE A 106 -8.55 11.17 -4.65
C ILE A 106 -9.10 11.17 -3.23
N ALA A 107 -8.28 10.77 -2.25
CA ALA A 107 -8.69 10.73 -0.84
C ALA A 107 -9.04 12.13 -0.32
N ASP A 108 -8.27 13.14 -0.69
CA ASP A 108 -8.47 14.52 -0.24
C ASP A 108 -9.68 15.19 -0.94
N GLU A 109 -10.05 14.73 -2.14
CA GLU A 109 -11.21 15.22 -2.90
C GLU A 109 -12.48 14.46 -2.52
N CYS A 110 -12.53 13.15 -2.75
CA CYS A 110 -13.70 12.32 -2.52
C CYS A 110 -13.94 12.05 -1.02
N GLY A 111 -12.91 12.06 -0.18
CA GLY A 111 -13.05 11.83 1.26
C GLY A 111 -13.78 12.93 2.02
N LYS A 112 -14.05 14.08 1.38
CA LYS A 112 -14.88 15.17 1.93
C LYS A 112 -16.38 14.90 1.81
N ILE A 113 -16.77 13.85 1.09
CA ILE A 113 -18.17 13.50 0.89
C ILE A 113 -18.75 13.00 2.21
N THR A 114 -19.79 13.67 2.68
CA THR A 114 -20.52 13.36 3.91
C THR A 114 -22.01 13.36 3.62
N GLY A 115 -22.80 12.56 4.33
CA GLY A 115 -24.24 12.55 4.13
C GLY A 115 -24.94 11.41 4.88
N GLU A 116 -26.14 11.08 4.43
CA GLU A 116 -26.82 9.85 4.83
C GLU A 116 -25.97 8.65 4.39
N ARG A 117 -25.81 7.64 5.25
CA ARG A 117 -24.89 6.49 5.09
C ARG A 117 -24.86 5.91 3.69
N CYS A 118 -26.04 5.53 3.16
CA CYS A 118 -26.11 4.86 1.86
C CYS A 118 -25.84 5.84 0.71
N GLN A 119 -26.38 7.06 0.81
CA GLN A 119 -26.15 8.09 -0.19
C GLN A 119 -24.69 8.57 -0.22
N GLN A 120 -24.04 8.69 0.93
CA GLN A 120 -22.62 9.03 1.07
C GLN A 120 -21.75 8.01 0.35
N ALA A 121 -21.99 6.71 0.56
CA ALA A 121 -21.24 5.65 -0.12
C ALA A 121 -21.43 5.70 -1.65
N TYR A 122 -22.66 5.94 -2.12
CA TYR A 122 -22.92 6.13 -3.55
C TYR A 122 -22.17 7.33 -4.13
N ASP A 123 -22.25 8.49 -3.48
CA ASP A 123 -21.61 9.72 -3.95
C ASP A 123 -20.08 9.59 -3.93
N PHE A 124 -19.54 8.90 -2.93
CA PHE A 124 -18.13 8.55 -2.87
C PHE A 124 -17.72 7.63 -4.04
N SER A 125 -18.44 6.53 -4.27
CA SER A 125 -18.17 5.62 -5.41
C SER A 125 -18.27 6.35 -6.75
N LYS A 126 -19.24 7.26 -6.88
CA LYS A 126 -19.41 8.10 -8.06
C LYS A 126 -18.23 9.05 -8.25
N CYS A 127 -17.76 9.69 -7.18
CA CYS A 127 -16.57 10.54 -7.22
C CYS A 127 -15.34 9.75 -7.69
N LEU A 128 -15.13 8.53 -7.16
CA LEU A 128 -14.05 7.65 -7.63
C LEU A 128 -14.17 7.35 -9.13
N HIS A 129 -15.37 6.97 -9.58
CA HIS A 129 -15.64 6.63 -10.98
C HIS A 129 -15.43 7.82 -11.91
N ASP A 130 -15.89 9.02 -11.53
CA ASP A 130 -15.75 10.26 -12.30
C ASP A 130 -14.29 10.70 -12.36
N TYR A 131 -13.57 10.63 -11.24
CA TYR A 131 -12.15 10.96 -11.17
C TYR A 131 -11.31 10.07 -12.10
N LEU A 132 -11.57 8.76 -12.10
CA LEU A 132 -10.90 7.80 -12.97
C LEU A 132 -11.30 7.96 -14.44
N SER A 133 -12.59 8.20 -14.72
CA SER A 133 -13.12 8.41 -16.07
C SER A 133 -12.58 9.69 -16.72
N MET A 134 -12.50 10.80 -15.97
CA MET A 134 -11.90 12.05 -16.44
C MET A 134 -10.41 11.88 -16.79
N LYS A 135 -9.70 10.99 -16.10
CA LYS A 135 -8.31 10.68 -16.41
C LYS A 135 -8.18 9.83 -17.65
N ILE A 136 -8.98 8.77 -17.80
CA ILE A 136 -8.98 7.97 -19.04
C ILE A 136 -9.28 8.88 -20.24
N LEU A 137 -10.24 9.82 -20.12
CA LEU A 137 -10.54 10.76 -21.19
C LEU A 137 -9.38 11.75 -21.45
N LYS A 138 -8.70 12.24 -20.41
CA LYS A 138 -7.49 13.07 -20.53
C LYS A 138 -6.32 12.30 -21.15
N TYR A 139 -6.09 11.04 -20.77
CA TYR A 139 -5.05 10.19 -21.33
C TYR A 139 -5.36 9.79 -22.77
N VAL A 140 -6.61 9.51 -23.12
CA VAL A 140 -7.04 9.27 -24.51
C VAL A 140 -6.89 10.54 -25.35
N ALA A 141 -7.32 11.70 -24.85
CA ALA A 141 -7.13 12.98 -25.54
C ALA A 141 -5.64 13.36 -25.68
N LEU A 142 -4.84 13.12 -24.65
CA LEU A 142 -3.40 13.32 -24.64
C LEU A 142 -2.68 12.30 -25.53
N LEU A 143 -3.10 11.04 -25.58
CA LEU A 143 -2.61 10.03 -26.53
C LEU A 143 -2.95 10.40 -27.97
N LEU A 144 -4.14 10.94 -28.24
CA LEU A 144 -4.51 11.46 -29.55
C LEU A 144 -3.67 12.69 -29.96
N MET A 145 -3.25 13.51 -28.99
CA MET A 145 -2.31 14.63 -29.21
C MET A 145 -0.84 14.17 -29.34
N ILE A 146 -0.41 13.17 -28.56
CA ILE A 146 0.96 12.60 -28.52
C ILE A 146 1.22 11.64 -29.68
N CYS A 147 0.20 11.00 -30.25
CA CYS A 147 0.32 10.38 -31.57
C CYS A 147 0.76 11.39 -32.65
N GLY A 148 0.74 12.70 -32.36
CA GLY A 148 1.38 13.75 -33.14
C GLY A 148 2.87 14.01 -32.87
N VAL A 149 3.46 13.74 -31.69
CA VAL A 149 4.87 14.08 -31.41
C VAL A 149 5.54 13.13 -30.38
N THR A 150 6.76 12.74 -30.70
CA THR A 150 7.63 11.69 -30.14
C THR A 150 8.06 11.80 -28.66
N PHE A 151 8.28 10.60 -28.08
CA PHE A 151 8.94 10.19 -26.83
C PHE A 151 9.87 11.18 -26.10
N VAL A 152 9.68 11.32 -24.78
CA VAL A 152 10.71 11.77 -23.83
C VAL A 152 10.76 10.82 -22.63
N LYS A 153 11.98 10.45 -22.21
CA LYS A 153 12.30 9.70 -20.99
C LYS A 153 12.82 10.72 -19.95
N SER A 154 12.23 10.79 -18.76
CA SER A 154 12.75 11.59 -17.63
C SER A 154 13.33 10.69 -16.53
N ASP A 155 14.39 11.17 -15.87
CA ASP A 155 15.13 10.48 -14.81
C ASP A 155 14.50 10.78 -13.43
N ASP A 156 13.94 9.76 -12.78
CA ASP A 156 13.02 9.84 -11.64
C ASP A 156 13.70 9.94 -10.24
N ARG A 157 15.02 10.12 -10.15
CA ARG A 157 15.77 9.84 -8.90
C ARG A 157 15.53 10.87 -7.78
N GLU A 158 15.43 12.15 -8.11
CA GLU A 158 15.25 13.23 -7.14
C GLU A 158 13.82 13.29 -6.58
N GLU A 159 12.84 13.11 -7.46
CA GLU A 159 11.42 13.00 -7.09
C GLU A 159 11.14 11.77 -6.20
N LYS A 160 11.78 10.62 -6.47
CA LYS A 160 11.70 9.44 -5.60
C LYS A 160 12.24 9.69 -4.20
N LYS A 161 13.37 10.40 -4.06
CA LYS A 161 13.94 10.75 -2.75
C LYS A 161 13.01 11.67 -1.97
N LYS A 162 12.37 12.63 -2.64
CA LYS A 162 11.39 13.54 -2.04
C LYS A 162 10.13 12.80 -1.54
N MET A 163 9.56 11.92 -2.35
CA MET A 163 8.38 11.12 -1.95
C MET A 163 8.68 10.15 -0.81
N ALA A 164 9.82 9.48 -0.83
CA ALA A 164 10.25 8.61 0.27
C ALA A 164 10.43 9.41 1.57
N LYS A 165 10.96 10.64 1.47
CA LYS A 165 11.09 11.56 2.60
C LYS A 165 9.74 11.95 3.18
N GLU A 166 8.79 12.37 2.37
CA GLU A 166 7.43 12.74 2.81
C GLU A 166 6.70 11.56 3.46
N MET A 167 6.81 10.36 2.89
CA MET A 167 6.21 9.14 3.46
C MET A 167 6.83 8.75 4.80
N MET A 168 8.17 8.74 4.89
CA MET A 168 8.86 8.46 6.15
C MET A 168 8.53 9.50 7.21
N PHE A 169 8.41 10.77 6.82
CA PHE A 169 8.02 11.85 7.74
C PHE A 169 6.63 11.61 8.32
N ALA A 170 5.64 11.30 7.49
CA ALA A 170 4.28 11.03 7.93
C ALA A 170 4.18 9.76 8.80
N MET A 171 4.91 8.70 8.44
CA MET A 171 4.87 7.44 9.19
C MET A 171 5.60 7.50 10.54
N SER A 172 6.50 8.49 10.71
CA SER A 172 7.35 8.64 11.89
C SER A 172 6.96 9.83 12.76
N GLU A 173 5.88 10.56 12.45
CA GLU A 173 5.49 11.79 13.14
C GLU A 173 5.33 11.55 14.65
N ASP A 174 4.50 10.59 15.05
CA ASP A 174 4.28 10.22 16.45
C ASP A 174 5.59 9.83 17.15
N CYS A 175 6.41 9.00 16.48
CA CYS A 175 7.70 8.57 17.02
C CYS A 175 8.72 9.71 17.11
N ARG A 176 8.67 10.69 16.22
CA ARG A 176 9.56 11.85 16.28
C ARG A 176 9.22 12.75 17.43
N GLU A 177 7.94 13.02 17.64
CA GLU A 177 7.47 13.81 18.77
C GLU A 177 7.84 13.11 20.08
N GLN A 178 7.59 11.80 20.17
CA GLN A 178 7.90 11.00 21.35
C GLN A 178 9.40 11.00 21.69
N GLU A 179 10.27 10.82 20.69
CA GLU A 179 11.70 10.64 20.90
C GLU A 179 12.51 11.95 20.78
N GLY A 180 11.85 13.07 20.47
CA GLY A 180 12.49 14.35 20.20
C GLY A 180 13.43 14.30 18.99
N ALA A 181 13.10 13.47 18.00
CA ALA A 181 13.95 13.26 16.83
C ALA A 181 13.74 14.32 15.75
N THR A 182 14.85 14.75 15.16
CA THR A 182 14.90 15.85 14.19
C THR A 182 14.69 15.35 12.76
N GLU A 183 14.42 16.26 11.83
CA GLU A 183 14.40 15.92 10.40
C GLU A 183 15.74 15.37 9.91
N ALA A 184 16.85 15.83 10.50
CA ALA A 184 18.18 15.32 10.17
C ALA A 184 18.34 13.85 10.58
N ASP A 185 17.72 13.43 11.69
CA ASP A 185 17.69 12.03 12.09
C ASP A 185 16.92 11.16 11.08
N LEU A 186 15.83 11.69 10.49
CA LEU A 186 15.12 11.01 9.39
C LEU A 186 15.93 10.94 8.10
N ASP A 187 16.63 12.02 7.74
CA ASP A 187 17.45 12.05 6.54
C ASP A 187 18.55 10.98 6.58
N VAL A 188 19.12 10.71 7.75
CA VAL A 188 20.07 9.59 7.94
C VAL A 188 19.41 8.24 7.66
N LEU A 189 18.17 8.03 8.13
CA LEU A 189 17.44 6.77 7.89
C LEU A 189 17.06 6.60 6.42
N LEU A 190 16.65 7.67 5.74
CA LEU A 190 16.34 7.67 4.30
C LEU A 190 17.56 7.34 3.43
N GLU A 191 18.76 7.58 3.95
CA GLU A 191 20.02 7.19 3.31
C GLU A 191 20.48 5.78 3.69
N ASN A 192 19.61 4.97 4.32
CA ASN A 192 19.89 3.63 4.82
C ASN A 192 21.06 3.58 5.83
N LYS A 193 21.37 4.70 6.49
CA LYS A 193 22.44 4.81 7.47
C LYS A 193 21.90 4.65 8.89
N ASN A 194 22.78 4.21 9.79
CA ASN A 194 22.45 4.15 11.21
C ASN A 194 22.55 5.56 11.83
N PRO A 195 21.55 5.99 12.62
CA PRO A 195 21.65 7.20 13.40
C PRO A 195 22.70 7.07 14.50
N THR A 196 23.45 8.14 14.73
CA THR A 196 24.47 8.23 15.78
C THR A 196 23.97 8.98 17.02
N THR A 197 22.95 9.81 16.86
CA THR A 197 22.28 10.54 17.93
C THR A 197 21.43 9.60 18.78
N LYS A 198 21.25 9.92 20.07
CA LYS A 198 20.35 9.16 20.94
C LYS A 198 18.90 9.21 20.45
N SER A 199 18.43 10.40 20.05
CA SER A 199 17.08 10.62 19.51
C SER A 199 16.84 9.80 18.24
N GLY A 200 17.79 9.78 17.29
CA GLY A 200 17.67 8.98 16.08
C GLY A 200 17.66 7.48 16.33
N ARG A 201 18.47 6.97 17.29
CA ARG A 201 18.42 5.55 17.68
C ARG A 201 17.09 5.18 18.31
N CYS A 202 16.58 6.02 19.21
CA CYS A 202 15.29 5.78 19.84
C CYS A 202 14.12 5.93 18.84
N LEU A 203 14.25 6.78 17.82
CA LEU A 203 13.32 6.85 16.69
C LEU A 203 13.23 5.50 15.95
N VAL A 204 14.35 4.84 15.69
CA VAL A 204 14.35 3.49 15.09
C VAL A 204 13.64 2.48 15.99
N ALA A 205 13.86 2.55 17.30
CA ALA A 205 13.15 1.69 18.26
C ALA A 205 11.65 1.92 18.23
N CYS A 206 11.19 3.17 18.30
CA CYS A 206 9.76 3.50 18.25
C CYS A 206 9.13 3.01 16.94
N LEU A 207 9.79 3.19 15.79
CA LEU A 207 9.28 2.66 14.52
C LEU A 207 9.19 1.13 14.52
N GLN A 208 10.20 0.43 15.04
CA GLN A 208 10.16 -1.03 15.15
C GLN A 208 9.05 -1.51 16.08
N GLU A 209 8.80 -0.80 17.19
CA GLU A 209 7.70 -1.05 18.12
C GLU A 209 6.34 -0.81 17.44
N GLN A 210 6.19 0.30 16.72
CA GLN A 210 4.97 0.65 15.97
C GLN A 210 4.60 -0.40 14.91
N PHE A 211 5.60 -1.02 14.27
CA PHE A 211 5.38 -2.11 13.31
C PHE A 211 5.38 -3.51 13.95
N GLY A 212 5.47 -3.61 15.28
CA GLY A 212 5.49 -4.87 16.02
C GLY A 212 6.74 -5.73 15.77
N VAL A 213 7.76 -5.17 15.12
CA VAL A 213 9.05 -5.83 14.86
C VAL A 213 9.84 -6.02 16.14
N VAL A 214 9.65 -5.11 17.10
CA VAL A 214 10.09 -5.25 18.47
C VAL A 214 8.88 -5.20 19.39
N ASP A 215 8.79 -6.16 20.31
CA ASP A 215 7.81 -6.15 21.38
C ASP A 215 8.46 -6.61 22.68
N ASN A 216 8.15 -5.95 23.79
CA ASN A 216 8.66 -6.29 25.12
C ASN A 216 10.19 -6.52 25.17
N LEU A 217 10.98 -5.62 24.56
CA LEU A 217 12.44 -5.71 24.43
C LEU A 217 12.94 -6.98 23.70
N LYS A 218 12.15 -7.51 22.77
CA LYS A 218 12.52 -8.67 21.96
C LYS A 218 12.20 -8.43 20.50
N PHE A 219 13.08 -8.90 19.63
CA PHE A 219 12.81 -8.99 18.21
C PHE A 219 11.71 -10.02 17.96
N VAL A 220 10.78 -9.69 17.06
CA VAL A 220 9.66 -10.54 16.64
C VAL A 220 9.89 -10.93 15.17
N PRO A 221 10.55 -12.07 14.88
CA PRO A 221 10.92 -12.45 13.52
C PRO A 221 9.73 -12.53 12.56
N GLU A 222 8.58 -13.01 13.03
CA GLU A 222 7.37 -13.15 12.23
C GLU A 222 6.80 -11.79 11.80
N ALA A 223 6.81 -10.82 12.71
CA ALA A 223 6.39 -9.45 12.40
C ALA A 223 7.36 -8.80 11.41
N PHE A 224 8.67 -8.98 11.58
CA PHE A 224 9.66 -8.53 10.60
C PHE A 224 9.45 -9.14 9.20
N VAL A 225 9.17 -10.45 9.13
CA VAL A 225 8.84 -11.13 7.86
C VAL A 225 7.58 -10.53 7.24
N SER A 226 6.55 -10.29 8.05
CA SER A 226 5.27 -9.69 7.60
C SER A 226 5.46 -8.27 7.06
N VAL A 227 6.20 -7.43 7.78
CA VAL A 227 6.51 -6.05 7.36
C VAL A 227 7.37 -6.05 6.10
N SER A 228 8.37 -6.94 6.02
CA SER A 228 9.23 -7.06 4.84
C SER A 228 8.46 -7.53 3.60
N ALA A 229 7.44 -8.39 3.76
CA ALA A 229 6.59 -8.84 2.66
C ALA A 229 5.87 -7.68 1.95
N MET A 230 5.52 -6.63 2.70
CA MET A 230 4.92 -5.41 2.15
C MET A 230 5.86 -4.69 1.16
N ALA A 231 7.18 -4.78 1.38
CA ALA A 231 8.18 -4.13 0.54
C ALA A 231 8.60 -4.99 -0.67
N ILE A 232 8.67 -6.31 -0.52
CA ILE A 232 9.21 -7.21 -1.56
C ILE A 232 8.14 -7.91 -2.41
N LYS A 233 6.86 -7.54 -2.25
CA LYS A 233 5.72 -8.02 -3.06
C LYS A 233 5.62 -9.55 -3.15
N GLU A 234 5.89 -10.24 -2.03
CA GLU A 234 5.88 -11.71 -1.92
C GLU A 234 6.79 -12.47 -2.91
N ASP A 235 7.83 -11.82 -3.46
CA ASP A 235 8.88 -12.49 -4.23
C ASP A 235 9.46 -13.67 -3.43
N GLU A 236 9.23 -14.91 -3.91
CA GLU A 236 9.50 -16.12 -3.14
C GLU A 236 10.97 -16.25 -2.72
N GLU A 237 11.91 -15.86 -3.59
CA GLU A 237 13.33 -15.92 -3.30
C GLU A 237 13.71 -14.88 -2.25
N LYS A 238 13.18 -13.66 -2.34
CA LYS A 238 13.40 -12.61 -1.34
C LYS A 238 12.70 -12.94 -0.02
N MET A 239 11.51 -13.55 -0.05
CA MET A 239 10.80 -13.98 1.16
C MET A 239 11.55 -15.08 1.88
N LYS A 240 12.17 -16.01 1.15
CA LYS A 240 13.06 -17.02 1.74
C LYS A 240 14.26 -16.35 2.41
N LEU A 241 14.92 -15.43 1.71
CA LEU A 241 16.04 -14.66 2.25
C LEU A 241 15.66 -13.92 3.54
N VAL A 242 14.53 -13.21 3.54
CA VAL A 242 14.01 -12.47 4.70
C VAL A 242 13.78 -13.40 5.89
N LYS A 243 13.15 -14.57 5.66
CA LYS A 243 12.92 -15.56 6.72
C LYS A 243 14.23 -16.10 7.31
N GLU A 244 15.22 -16.38 6.47
CA GLU A 244 16.54 -16.83 6.93
C GLU A 244 17.25 -15.77 7.78
N VAL A 245 17.20 -14.51 7.33
CA VAL A 245 17.79 -13.36 8.04
C VAL A 245 17.08 -13.09 9.37
N ALA A 246 15.75 -13.14 9.38
CA ALA A 246 14.95 -12.99 10.60
C ALA A 246 15.31 -14.07 11.63
N GLN A 247 15.42 -15.32 11.17
CA GLN A 247 15.77 -16.43 12.04
C GLN A 247 17.19 -16.34 12.59
N GLU A 248 18.14 -15.81 11.80
CA GLU A 248 19.52 -15.58 12.24
C GLU A 248 19.61 -14.51 13.35
N CYS A 249 18.69 -13.54 13.37
CA CYS A 249 18.70 -12.42 14.30
C CYS A 249 17.71 -12.53 15.48
N LYS A 250 16.98 -13.64 15.59
CA LYS A 250 15.93 -13.85 16.61
C LYS A 250 16.38 -13.70 18.06
N ASP A 251 17.65 -14.00 18.34
CA ASP A 251 18.18 -14.02 19.71
C ASP A 251 18.90 -12.70 20.09
N VAL A 252 18.81 -11.67 19.24
CA VAL A 252 19.35 -10.34 19.55
C VAL A 252 18.58 -9.73 20.71
N THR A 253 19.32 -9.29 21.74
CA THR A 253 18.77 -8.70 22.95
C THR A 253 19.60 -7.52 23.44
N ASP A 254 18.95 -6.61 24.15
CA ASP A 254 19.54 -5.53 24.93
C ASP A 254 18.53 -5.12 26.01
N VAL A 255 19.03 -4.50 27.08
CA VAL A 255 18.19 -3.94 28.16
C VAL A 255 17.68 -2.54 27.82
N ASP A 256 18.38 -1.83 26.93
CA ASP A 256 17.96 -0.53 26.41
C ASP A 256 17.26 -0.73 25.07
N ARG A 257 16.01 -0.23 24.94
CA ARG A 257 15.22 -0.41 23.71
C ARG A 257 15.85 0.24 22.49
N CYS A 258 16.54 1.37 22.66
CA CYS A 258 17.17 2.11 21.58
C CYS A 258 18.40 1.35 21.07
N GLU A 259 19.19 0.79 21.99
CA GLU A 259 20.33 -0.06 21.63
C GLU A 259 19.89 -1.42 21.08
N LEU A 260 18.81 -2.00 21.59
CA LEU A 260 18.20 -3.21 21.03
C LEU A 260 17.86 -3.03 19.55
N ALA A 261 17.13 -1.96 19.23
CA ALA A 261 16.69 -1.68 17.87
C ALA A 261 17.88 -1.55 16.89
N MET A 262 18.95 -0.88 17.34
CA MET A 262 20.18 -0.76 16.56
C MET A 262 20.91 -2.09 16.37
N LYS A 263 21.00 -2.91 17.42
CA LYS A 263 21.60 -4.25 17.33
C LYS A 263 20.82 -5.17 16.39
N ILE A 264 19.49 -5.08 16.40
CA ILE A 264 18.63 -5.81 15.45
C ILE A 264 18.94 -5.34 14.03
N SER A 265 18.89 -4.02 13.76
CA SER A 265 19.20 -3.45 12.44
C SER A 265 20.60 -3.86 11.94
N ASP A 266 21.61 -3.87 12.81
CA ASP A 266 22.96 -4.30 12.47
C ASP A 266 23.05 -5.80 12.19
N CYS A 267 22.37 -6.63 12.98
CA CYS A 267 22.29 -8.06 12.74
C CYS A 267 21.67 -8.34 11.36
N LEU A 268 20.50 -7.74 11.07
CA LEU A 268 19.79 -7.93 9.80
C LEU A 268 20.67 -7.51 8.62
N ARG A 269 21.29 -6.33 8.69
CA ARG A 269 22.21 -5.83 7.65
C ARG A 269 23.39 -6.77 7.44
N ASN A 270 24.00 -7.28 8.51
CA ASN A 270 25.13 -8.19 8.42
C ASN A 270 24.72 -9.56 7.85
N ALA A 271 23.55 -10.07 8.24
CA ALA A 271 23.01 -11.32 7.70
C ALA A 271 22.70 -11.21 6.20
N LEU A 272 22.22 -10.05 5.73
CA LEU A 272 21.99 -9.76 4.31
C LEU A 272 23.32 -9.65 3.53
N LYS A 273 24.32 -8.96 4.09
CA LYS A 273 25.67 -8.89 3.52
C LYS A 273 26.33 -10.27 3.36
N LYS A 274 26.18 -11.17 4.34
CA LYS A 274 26.67 -12.56 4.23
C LYS A 274 26.09 -13.31 3.04
N ARG A 275 24.94 -12.87 2.53
CA ARG A 275 24.22 -13.45 1.39
C ARG A 275 24.39 -12.61 0.11
N ASN A 276 25.37 -11.70 0.10
CA ASN A 276 25.71 -10.80 -1.02
C ASN A 276 24.56 -9.86 -1.43
N VAL A 277 23.75 -9.45 -0.46
CA VAL A 277 22.70 -8.43 -0.64
C VAL A 277 23.16 -7.13 0.01
N GLU A 278 23.38 -6.12 -0.81
CA GLU A 278 23.72 -4.75 -0.39
C GLU A 278 22.51 -3.82 -0.56
N PHE A 279 22.45 -2.78 0.27
CA PHE A 279 21.40 -1.75 0.30
C PHE A 279 21.99 -0.38 -0.04
#